data_AF-A0A9D9BHK9-F1
#
_entry.id   AF-A0A9D9BHK9-F1
#
_cell.length_a   1.000
_cell.length_b   1.000
_cell.length_c   1.000
_cell.angle_alpha   90.00
_cell.angle_beta   90.00
_cell.angle_gamma   90.00
#
_symmetry.space_group_name_H-M   'P 1'
#
loop_
_entity.id
_entity.type
_entity.pdbx_description
1 polymer ?
#
loop_
_entity_poly.entity_id
_entity_poly.type
_entity_poly.pdbx_seq_one_letter_code
_entity_poly.pdbx_strand_id
1 'polypeptide(L)'
;MTTLHALGINPSDLMNAQQDLILMLKGNSCAWKVPRGWRTKRPGKDFQPRTGESLIRQQLASVHFGKGSPRLVLTSAGEEMATAIEAARRSRKGRAA
;
A
#
# COMPACT_ATOMS: atom_id res chain seq x y z
N MET A 1 -9.99 -9.44 16.91
CA MET A 1 -10.45 -8.29 16.10
C MET A 1 -9.26 -7.85 15.24
N THR A 2 -9.41 -7.86 13.92
CA THR A 2 -8.33 -7.46 12.98
C THR A 2 -8.22 -5.94 12.91
N THR A 3 -7.02 -5.40 12.68
CA THR A 3 -6.80 -3.95 12.72
C THR A 3 -7.55 -3.21 11.60
N LEU A 4 -7.81 -3.89 10.48
CA LEU A 4 -8.68 -3.38 9.41
C LEU A 4 -10.12 -3.09 9.84
N HIS A 5 -10.71 -3.96 10.68
CA HIS A 5 -12.10 -3.81 11.12
C HIS A 5 -12.29 -2.57 12.01
N ALA A 6 -11.24 -2.16 12.71
CA ALA A 6 -11.24 -0.94 13.52
C ALA A 6 -11.17 0.34 12.66
N LEU A 7 -10.56 0.26 11.47
CA LEU A 7 -10.46 1.39 10.54
C LEU A 7 -11.69 1.53 9.64
N GLY A 8 -12.49 0.48 9.47
CA GLY A 8 -13.69 0.51 8.64
C GLY A 8 -13.41 0.69 7.14
N ILE A 9 -12.18 0.41 6.69
CA ILE A 9 -11.75 0.58 5.30
C ILE A 9 -11.75 -0.78 4.61
N ASN A 10 -12.44 -0.89 3.47
CA ASN A 10 -12.42 -2.09 2.64
C ASN A 10 -11.45 -1.95 1.46
N PRO A 11 -10.95 -3.07 0.90
CA PRO A 11 -10.13 -3.05 -0.32
C PRO A 11 -10.79 -2.34 -1.51
N SER A 12 -12.12 -2.38 -1.58
CA SER A 12 -12.93 -1.72 -2.62
C SER A 12 -12.88 -0.20 -2.56
N ASP A 13 -12.58 0.35 -1.39
CA ASP A 13 -12.63 1.80 -1.13
C ASP A 13 -11.31 2.47 -1.56
N LEU A 14 -10.30 1.67 -1.90
CA LEU A 14 -9.00 2.10 -2.36
C LEU A 14 -8.95 2.18 -3.89
N MET A 15 -8.36 3.25 -4.39
CA MET A 15 -8.00 3.39 -5.81
C MET A 15 -7.02 2.29 -6.23
N ASN A 16 -7.08 1.89 -7.51
CA ASN A 16 -6.17 0.86 -8.06
C ASN A 16 -4.68 1.19 -7.80
N ALA A 17 -4.28 2.46 -7.89
CA ALA A 17 -2.91 2.89 -7.62
C ALA A 17 -2.51 2.72 -6.14
N GLN A 18 -3.45 2.88 -5.21
CA GLN A 18 -3.22 2.65 -3.77
C GLN A 18 -3.08 1.17 -3.48
N GLN A 19 -4.00 0.36 -4.03
CA GLN A 19 -3.92 -1.09 -3.92
C GLN A 19 -2.60 -1.63 -4.47
N ASP A 20 -2.19 -1.15 -5.65
CA ASP A 20 -0.93 -1.56 -6.26
C ASP A 20 0.29 -1.13 -5.45
N LEU A 21 0.28 0.07 -4.85
CA LEU A 21 1.35 0.51 -3.96
C LEU A 21 1.42 -0.39 -2.72
N ILE A 22 0.29 -0.69 -2.09
CA ILE A 22 0.23 -1.60 -0.94
C ILE A 22 0.80 -2.97 -1.32
N LEU A 23 0.36 -3.55 -2.44
CA LEU A 23 0.88 -4.84 -2.90
C LEU A 23 2.37 -4.82 -3.23
N MET A 24 2.90 -3.69 -3.72
CA MET A 24 4.34 -3.55 -3.97
C MET A 24 5.16 -3.42 -2.69
N LEU A 25 4.56 -2.96 -1.59
CA LEU A 25 5.23 -2.81 -0.29
C LEU A 25 5.14 -4.07 0.58
N LYS A 26 4.15 -4.94 0.32
CA LYS A 26 3.92 -6.20 1.04
C LYS A 26 5.19 -7.04 1.15
N GLY A 27 5.49 -7.54 2.35
CA GLY A 27 6.61 -8.46 2.60
C GLY A 27 7.96 -7.76 2.78
N ASN A 28 8.00 -6.68 3.55
CA ASN A 28 9.19 -5.88 3.91
C ASN A 28 9.79 -5.03 2.78
N SER A 29 9.00 -4.64 1.78
CA SER A 29 9.44 -3.63 0.82
C SER A 29 9.13 -2.22 1.34
N CYS A 30 9.87 -1.23 0.83
CA CYS A 30 9.64 0.19 1.12
C CYS A 30 9.62 1.00 -0.17
N ALA A 31 9.02 2.19 -0.13
CA ALA A 31 9.13 3.18 -1.20
C ALA A 31 9.88 4.42 -0.70
N TRP A 32 10.85 4.89 -1.45
CA TRP A 32 11.60 6.10 -1.13
C TRP A 32 10.86 7.33 -1.64
N LYS A 33 10.83 8.37 -0.81
CA LYS A 33 10.38 9.70 -1.24
C LYS A 33 11.35 10.23 -2.30
N VAL A 34 10.80 10.59 -3.45
CA VAL A 34 11.49 11.27 -4.55
C VAL A 34 10.73 12.56 -4.89
N PRO A 35 11.33 13.53 -5.60
CA PRO A 35 10.69 14.83 -5.86
C PRO A 35 9.30 14.73 -6.50
N ARG A 36 9.07 13.69 -7.33
CA ARG A 36 7.79 13.46 -8.03
C ARG A 36 6.89 12.41 -7.39
N GLY A 37 7.19 11.94 -6.17
CA GLY A 37 6.34 10.99 -5.45
C GLY A 37 7.10 9.91 -4.70
N TRP A 38 6.70 8.66 -4.90
CA TRP A 38 7.18 7.50 -4.16
C TRP A 38 7.72 6.46 -5.13
N ARG A 39 8.99 6.10 -4.97
CA ARG A 39 9.67 5.12 -5.82
C ARG A 39 9.83 3.82 -5.06
N THR A 40 9.35 2.71 -5.62
CA THR A 40 9.58 1.38 -5.04
C THR A 40 10.89 0.79 -5.54
N LYS A 41 11.35 -0.30 -4.90
CA LYS A 41 12.55 -1.03 -5.37
C LYS A 41 12.31 -1.72 -6.72
N ARG A 42 11.05 -2.02 -7.06
CA ARG A 42 10.73 -2.66 -8.33
C ARG A 42 10.87 -1.64 -9.47
N PRO A 43 11.64 -1.96 -10.51
CA PRO A 43 11.82 -1.04 -11.63
C PRO A 43 10.49 -0.79 -12.33
N GLY A 44 10.29 0.45 -12.80
CA GLY A 44 9.20 0.81 -13.72
C GLY A 44 7.88 1.28 -13.09
N LYS A 45 7.77 1.43 -11.76
CA LYS A 45 6.56 2.00 -11.14
C LYS A 45 6.88 3.02 -10.05
N ASP A 46 6.77 4.28 -10.44
CA ASP A 46 6.73 5.42 -9.53
C ASP A 46 5.26 5.75 -9.22
N PHE A 47 4.97 6.09 -7.98
CA PHE A 47 3.63 6.45 -7.51
C PHE A 47 3.57 7.93 -7.22
N GLN A 48 2.43 8.55 -7.51
CA GLN A 48 2.23 9.98 -7.26
C GLN A 48 2.31 10.29 -5.75
N PRO A 49 2.71 11.53 -5.36
CA PRO A 49 2.82 11.91 -3.95
C PRO A 49 1.53 11.66 -3.16
N ARG A 50 0.40 12.05 -3.75
CA ARG A 50 -0.96 11.88 -3.20
C ARG A 50 -1.30 10.43 -2.85
N THR A 51 -0.76 9.46 -3.59
CA THR A 51 -1.04 8.04 -3.35
C THR A 51 -0.47 7.61 -2.00
N GLY A 52 0.81 7.91 -1.74
CA GLY A 52 1.42 7.59 -0.45
C GLY A 52 0.85 8.43 0.70
N GLU A 53 0.57 9.72 0.46
CA GLU A 53 -0.06 10.60 1.46
C GLU A 53 -1.45 10.10 1.88
N SER A 54 -2.25 9.62 0.94
CA SER A 54 -3.57 9.06 1.26
C SER A 54 -3.45 7.76 2.07
N LEU A 55 -2.46 6.91 1.80
CA LEU A 55 -2.22 5.70 2.60
C LEU A 55 -1.79 6.04 4.03
N ILE A 56 -0.99 7.09 4.19
CA ILE A 56 -0.58 7.59 5.52
C ILE A 56 -1.81 8.11 6.28
N ARG A 57 -2.66 8.91 5.64
CA ARG A 57 -3.90 9.43 6.25
C ARG A 57 -4.86 8.31 6.68
N GLN A 58 -4.89 7.22 5.93
CA GLN A 58 -5.71 6.03 6.22
C GLN A 58 -5.04 5.07 7.21
N GLN A 59 -3.87 5.43 7.77
CA GLN A 59 -3.09 4.60 8.70
C GLN A 59 -2.66 3.23 8.12
N LEU A 60 -2.67 3.09 6.79
CA LEU A 60 -2.23 1.88 6.08
C LEU A 60 -0.72 1.90 5.81
N ALA A 61 -0.09 3.06 5.86
CA ALA A 61 1.35 3.23 5.72
C ALA A 61 1.88 4.27 6.70
N SER A 62 3.17 4.20 7.01
CA SER A 62 3.88 5.20 7.80
C SER A 62 5.14 5.66 7.06
N VAL A 63 5.60 6.86 7.39
CA VAL A 63 6.89 7.36 6.91
C VAL A 63 7.94 7.11 7.98
N HIS A 64 8.94 6.31 7.63
CA HIS A 64 10.13 6.11 8.45
C HIS A 64 11.21 7.08 7.99
N PHE A 65 11.64 7.93 8.92
CA PHE A 65 12.76 8.84 8.74
C PHE A 65 14.03 8.18 9.27
N GLY A 66 15.09 8.18 8.47
CA GLY A 66 16.37 7.59 8.82
C GLY A 66 17.49 8.25 8.01
N LYS A 67 18.66 7.62 7.93
CA LYS A 67 19.75 8.11 7.08
C LYS A 67 19.35 8.00 5.60
N GLY A 68 19.15 9.14 4.94
CA GLY A 68 18.78 9.25 3.52
C GLY A 68 17.32 9.64 3.29
N SER A 69 16.79 9.34 2.10
CA SER A 69 15.41 9.70 1.73
C SER A 69 14.38 9.00 2.64
N PRO A 70 13.32 9.72 3.08
CA PRO A 70 12.22 9.13 3.83
C PRO A 70 11.62 7.92 3.13
N ARG A 71 11.25 6.91 3.91
CA ARG A 71 10.75 5.63 3.40
C ARG A 71 9.29 5.46 3.80
N LEU A 72 8.43 5.18 2.84
CA LEU A 72 7.08 4.71 3.06
C LEU A 72 7.12 3.20 3.31
N VAL A 73 6.55 2.76 4.43
CA VAL A 73 6.43 1.35 4.82
C VAL A 73 4.99 1.05 5.23
N LEU A 74 4.55 -0.21 5.08
CA LEU A 74 3.23 -0.60 5.53
C LEU A 74 3.17 -0.70 7.05
N THR A 75 2.02 -0.33 7.61
CA THR A 75 1.66 -0.66 8.99
C THR A 75 1.12 -2.09 9.05
N SER A 76 0.85 -2.61 10.25
CA SER A 76 0.15 -3.90 10.40
C SER A 76 -1.19 -3.91 9.66
N ALA A 77 -1.94 -2.80 9.71
CA ALA A 77 -3.18 -2.64 8.95
C ALA A 77 -2.95 -2.63 7.43
N GLY A 78 -1.85 -2.03 6.97
CA GLY A 78 -1.43 -2.06 5.57
C GLY A 78 -1.11 -3.47 5.06
N GLU A 79 -0.42 -4.28 5.86
CA GLU A 79 -0.10 -5.68 5.54
C GLU A 79 -1.36 -6.58 5.51
N GLU A 80 -2.27 -6.38 6.47
CA GLU A 80 -3.59 -7.01 6.43
C GLU A 80 -4.35 -6.59 5.16
N MET A 81 -4.34 -5.29 4.81
CA MET A 81 -4.99 -4.77 3.60
C MET A 81 -4.42 -5.41 2.34
N ALA A 82 -3.10 -5.56 2.26
CA ALA A 82 -2.43 -6.21 1.14
C ALA A 82 -2.95 -7.63 0.93
N THR A 83 -3.11 -8.37 2.03
CA THR A 83 -3.65 -9.74 2.01
C THR A 83 -5.12 -9.77 1.57
N ALA A 84 -5.94 -8.83 2.05
CA ALA A 84 -7.33 -8.70 1.63
C ALA A 84 -7.46 -8.35 0.13
N ILE A 85 -6.60 -7.45 -0.39
CA ILE A 85 -6.56 -7.10 -1.81
C ILE A 85 -6.20 -8.33 -2.68
N GLU A 86 -5.19 -9.11 -2.29
CA GLU A 86 -4.81 -10.34 -3.01
C GLU A 86 -5.93 -11.36 -3.05
N ALA A 87 -6.58 -11.60 -1.91
CA ALA A 87 -7.71 -12.51 -1.81
C ALA A 87 -8.88 -12.06 -2.71
N ALA A 88 -9.20 -10.77 -2.72
CA ALA A 88 -10.23 -10.20 -3.58
C ALA A 88 -9.89 -10.33 -5.07
N ARG A 89 -8.63 -10.06 -5.46
CA ARG A 89 -8.17 -10.21 -6.86
C ARG A 89 -8.21 -11.67 -7.31
N ARG A 90 -7.80 -12.61 -6.45
CA ARG A 90 -7.85 -14.05 -6.73
C ARG A 90 -9.29 -14.54 -6.91
N SER A 91 -10.20 -14.12 -6.04
CA SER A 91 -11.62 -14.48 -6.11
C SER A 91 -12.30 -13.97 -7.38
N ARG A 92 -11.94 -12.77 -7.85
CA ARG A 92 -12.42 -12.26 -9.16
C ARG A 92 -11.88 -13.06 -10.34
N LYS A 93 -10.60 -13.45 -10.30
CA LYS A 93 -9.98 -14.23 -11.38
C LYS A 93 -10.55 -15.65 -11.48
N GLY A 94 -10.94 -16.26 -10.36
CA GLY A 94 -11.56 -17.60 -10.33
C GLY A 94 -13.04 -17.63 -10.75
N ARG A 95 -13.74 -16.48 -10.78
CA ARG A 95 -15.15 -16.39 -11.22
C ARG A 95 -15.32 -16.20 -12.72
N ALA A 96 -14.23 -15.94 -13.43
CA ALA A 96 -14.20 -15.76 -14.89
C ALA A 96 -13.67 -17.01 -15.64
N ALA A 97 -13.55 -18.15 -14.94
CA ALA A 97 -13.11 -19.43 -15.48
C ALA A 97 -14.24 -20.46 -15.39
#